data_AF-A0A3D3Q9K7-F1
#
_entry.id   AF-A0A3D3Q9K7-F1
#
_cell.length_a   1.000
_cell.length_b   1.000
_cell.length_c   1.000
_cell.angle_alpha   90.00
_cell.angle_beta   90.00
_cell.angle_gamma   90.00
#
_symmetry.space_group_name_H-M   'P 1'
#
loop_
_entity.id
_entity.type
_entity.pdbx_description
1 polymer ?
#
loop_
_entity_poly.entity_id
_entity_poly.type
_entity_poly.pdbx_seq_one_letter_code
_entity_poly.pdbx_strand_id
1 'polypeptide(L)'
;MTAISLYGLLDEKSDASVHRSLSEFSPIFEDARYNRLVLLGGDLNILANPQADDPGRERHLVVLARIKAFGLADCLEQAFLGRNPRRPGPPNCPCGLGHGCTHTWTKLDSKHPTVPYQDDYLFASPALAERLVSCEALAHDVWPSPSDHYPAVATFES
;
A
#
# COMPACT_ATOMS: atom_id res chain seq x y z
N MET A 1 8.21 10.82 15.28
CA MET A 1 7.76 10.05 14.10
C MET A 1 7.94 10.93 12.88
N THR A 2 8.46 10.37 11.79
CA THR A 2 8.53 11.01 10.48
C THR A 2 7.41 10.42 9.63
N ALA A 3 6.51 11.25 9.11
CA ALA A 3 5.44 10.84 8.22
C ALA A 3 5.71 11.40 6.82
N ILE A 4 5.75 10.53 5.82
CA ILE A 4 6.00 10.85 4.42
C ILE A 4 4.73 10.54 3.63
N SER A 5 4.14 11.58 3.02
CA SER A 5 3.11 11.41 2.01
C SER A 5 3.78 11.37 0.64
N LEU A 6 3.68 10.23 -0.04
CA LEU A 6 4.24 10.02 -1.37
C LEU A 6 3.12 9.80 -2.36
N TYR A 7 3.19 10.50 -3.49
CA TYR A 7 2.26 10.40 -4.59
C TYR A 7 2.98 9.93 -5.86
N GLY A 8 2.48 8.88 -6.50
CA GLY A 8 3.01 8.43 -7.79
C GLY A 8 2.43 9.23 -8.94
N LEU A 9 3.30 9.94 -9.66
CA LEU A 9 2.91 10.87 -10.73
C LEU A 9 2.50 10.09 -11.99
N LEU A 10 1.30 10.37 -12.50
CA LEU A 10 0.72 9.74 -13.70
C LEU A 10 1.09 10.45 -15.02
N ASP A 11 1.45 11.73 -14.95
CA ASP A 11 2.05 12.49 -16.06
C ASP A 11 3.50 12.04 -16.32
N GLU A 12 4.13 11.48 -15.29
CA GLU A 12 5.28 10.59 -15.42
C GLU A 12 4.82 9.11 -15.44
N LYS A 13 5.75 8.19 -15.71
CA LYS A 13 5.47 6.78 -15.37
C LYS A 13 5.48 6.65 -13.84
N SER A 14 4.35 6.30 -13.22
CA SER A 14 4.20 6.26 -11.76
C SER A 14 5.33 5.46 -11.09
N ASP A 15 5.69 4.31 -11.67
CA ASP A 15 6.80 3.47 -11.20
C ASP A 15 8.14 4.22 -11.16
N ALA A 16 8.47 4.96 -12.21
CA ALA A 16 9.69 5.75 -12.27
C ALA A 16 9.69 6.90 -11.25
N SER A 17 8.56 7.58 -11.08
CA SER A 17 8.42 8.70 -10.13
C SER A 17 8.58 8.24 -8.67
N VAL A 18 7.99 7.10 -8.32
CA VAL A 18 8.13 6.48 -7.00
C VAL A 18 9.56 5.99 -6.81
N HIS A 19 10.18 5.38 -7.83
CA HIS A 19 11.58 5.01 -7.76
C HIS A 19 12.50 6.22 -7.49
N ARG A 20 12.29 7.35 -8.16
CA ARG A 20 13.07 8.58 -7.90
C ARG A 20 12.90 9.04 -6.46
N SER A 21 11.66 9.17 -6.01
CA SER A 21 11.34 9.63 -4.65
C SER A 21 11.94 8.73 -3.57
N LEU A 22 11.86 7.40 -3.75
CA LEU A 22 12.48 6.43 -2.84
C LEU A 22 14.02 6.55 -2.78
N SER A 23 14.67 6.95 -3.88
CA SER A 23 16.11 7.24 -3.88
C SER A 23 16.43 8.51 -3.09
N GLU A 24 15.60 9.54 -3.21
CA GLU A 24 15.77 10.81 -2.48
C GLU A 24 15.50 10.65 -0.98
N PHE A 25 14.58 9.76 -0.60
CA PHE A 25 14.26 9.46 0.79
C PHE A 25 15.15 8.40 1.43
N SER A 26 16.07 7.77 0.70
CA SER A 26 16.92 6.71 1.27
C SER A 26 17.66 7.13 2.56
N PRO A 27 18.15 8.39 2.72
CA PRO A 27 18.76 8.81 3.98
C PRO A 27 17.80 8.76 5.18
N ILE A 28 16.49 8.96 4.98
CA ILE A 28 15.48 8.85 6.04
C ILE A 28 15.31 7.38 6.46
N PHE A 29 15.42 6.44 5.51
CA PHE A 29 15.24 5.02 5.76
C PHE A 29 16.48 4.34 6.33
N GLU A 30 17.68 4.85 6.02
CA GLU A 30 18.94 4.17 6.34
C GLU A 30 19.70 4.80 7.52
N ASP A 31 19.55 6.11 7.73
CA ASP A 31 20.25 6.79 8.82
C ASP A 31 19.55 6.54 10.18
N ALA A 32 20.30 6.02 11.15
CA ALA A 32 19.83 5.70 12.49
C ALA A 32 19.21 6.90 13.25
N ARG A 33 19.50 8.14 12.83
CA ARG A 33 18.89 9.35 13.40
C ARG A 33 17.43 9.52 12.99
N TYR A 34 17.03 8.98 11.83
CA TYR A 34 15.71 9.25 11.23
C TYR A 34 14.86 8.00 11.06
N ASN A 35 15.47 6.83 10.89
CA ASN A 35 14.76 5.61 10.44
C ASN A 35 13.93 4.88 11.50
N ARG A 36 14.00 5.31 12.77
CA ARG A 36 13.38 4.54 13.87
C ARG A 36 11.86 4.51 13.78
N LEU A 37 11.21 5.65 13.60
CA LEU A 37 9.74 5.77 13.59
C LEU A 37 9.32 6.49 12.31
N VAL A 38 9.27 5.75 11.20
CA VAL A 38 8.91 6.26 9.87
C VAL A 38 7.61 5.62 9.43
N LEU A 39 6.70 6.45 8.91
CA LEU A 39 5.51 6.04 8.17
C LEU A 39 5.59 6.64 6.77
N LEU A 40 5.56 5.80 5.75
CA LEU A 40 5.48 6.18 4.34
C LEU A 40 4.13 5.75 3.80
N GLY A 41 3.39 6.63 3.14
CA GLY A 41 2.13 6.23 2.51
C GLY A 41 1.55 7.25 1.55
N GLY A 42 0.43 6.90 0.94
CA GLY A 42 -0.26 7.69 -0.07
C GLY A 42 -0.66 6.86 -1.29
N ASP A 43 -1.29 7.53 -2.26
CA ASP A 43 -1.60 6.97 -3.57
C ASP A 43 -0.32 6.87 -4.40
N LEU A 44 0.19 5.65 -4.56
CA LEU A 44 1.39 5.42 -5.35
C LEU A 44 1.10 5.29 -6.84
N ASN A 45 -0.17 5.16 -7.26
CA ASN A 45 -0.52 4.72 -8.61
C ASN A 45 0.25 3.46 -9.05
N ILE A 46 0.53 2.58 -8.08
CA ILE A 46 1.24 1.30 -8.23
C ILE A 46 0.29 0.21 -7.75
N LEU A 47 -0.13 -0.69 -8.65
CA LEU A 47 -1.04 -1.77 -8.27
C LEU A 47 -0.29 -2.89 -7.52
N ALA A 48 -0.81 -3.30 -6.36
CA ALA A 48 -0.37 -4.51 -5.66
C ALA A 48 -0.86 -5.79 -6.36
N ASN A 49 -2.02 -5.66 -6.99
CA ASN A 49 -2.74 -6.71 -7.67
C ASN A 49 -3.02 -6.34 -9.13
N PRO A 50 -1.98 -6.05 -9.95
CA PRO A 50 -2.18 -5.88 -11.38
C PRO A 50 -2.73 -7.17 -11.99
N GLN A 51 -3.45 -7.07 -13.10
CA GLN A 51 -3.86 -8.24 -13.88
C GLN A 51 -2.62 -9.02 -14.36
N ALA A 52 -2.79 -10.28 -14.72
CA ALA A 52 -1.66 -11.11 -15.17
C ALA A 52 -1.05 -10.60 -16.49
N ASP A 53 -1.87 -9.98 -17.35
CA ASP A 53 -1.52 -9.42 -18.65
C ASP A 53 -1.22 -7.92 -18.61
N ASP A 54 -1.21 -7.29 -17.43
CA ASP A 54 -0.89 -5.88 -17.28
C ASP A 54 0.58 -5.63 -17.64
N PRO A 55 0.89 -4.79 -18.65
CA PRO A 55 2.25 -4.53 -19.09
C PRO A 55 3.09 -3.77 -18.05
N GLY A 56 2.46 -3.20 -17.03
CA GLY A 56 3.09 -2.56 -15.86
C GLY A 56 3.28 -3.49 -14.66
N ARG A 57 2.74 -4.72 -14.69
CA ARG A 57 2.76 -5.66 -13.56
C ARG A 57 4.13 -5.78 -12.90
N GLU A 58 5.15 -6.14 -13.66
CA GLU A 58 6.48 -6.37 -13.10
C GLU A 58 7.08 -5.09 -12.51
N ARG A 59 6.88 -3.94 -13.17
CA ARG A 59 7.40 -2.65 -12.68
C ARG A 59 6.74 -2.26 -11.37
N HIS A 60 5.42 -2.43 -11.25
CA HIS A 60 4.69 -2.16 -10.02
C HIS A 60 5.18 -3.04 -8.87
N LEU A 61 5.31 -4.35 -9.10
CA LEU A 61 5.77 -5.28 -8.08
C LEU A 61 7.22 -4.99 -7.64
N VAL A 62 8.08 -4.56 -8.55
CA VAL A 62 9.46 -4.15 -8.23
C VAL A 62 9.49 -2.91 -7.34
N VAL A 63 8.60 -1.93 -7.56
CA VAL A 63 8.49 -0.76 -6.67
C VAL A 63 8.14 -1.20 -5.25
N LEU A 64 7.10 -2.03 -5.09
CA LEU A 64 6.66 -2.50 -3.77
C LEU A 64 7.75 -3.35 -3.09
N ALA A 65 8.43 -4.22 -3.84
CA ALA A 65 9.56 -5.00 -3.34
C ALA A 65 10.71 -4.10 -2.88
N ARG A 66 10.97 -3.00 -3.58
CA ARG A 66 12.00 -2.03 -3.20
C ARG A 66 11.66 -1.29 -1.91
N ILE A 67 10.41 -0.92 -1.68
CA ILE A 67 9.96 -0.32 -0.41
C ILE A 67 10.25 -1.29 0.75
N LYS A 68 9.90 -2.57 0.58
CA LYS A 68 10.19 -3.63 1.56
C LYS A 68 11.70 -3.85 1.74
N ALA A 69 12.51 -3.66 0.70
CA ALA A 69 13.97 -3.77 0.77
C ALA A 69 14.64 -2.68 1.65
N PHE A 70 13.99 -1.53 1.84
CA PHE A 70 14.39 -0.54 2.87
C PHE A 70 14.01 -0.96 4.30
N GLY A 71 13.43 -2.14 4.48
CA GLY A 71 13.00 -2.67 5.77
C GLY A 71 11.64 -2.15 6.24
N LEU A 72 10.90 -1.44 5.38
CA LEU A 72 9.55 -0.96 5.71
C LEU A 72 8.53 -2.10 5.56
N ALA A 73 7.69 -2.28 6.57
CA ALA A 73 6.62 -3.28 6.60
C ALA A 73 5.33 -2.71 6.01
N ASP A 74 4.66 -3.47 5.14
CA ASP A 74 3.34 -3.14 4.62
C ASP A 74 2.29 -3.32 5.72
N CYS A 75 1.72 -2.20 6.21
CA CYS A 75 0.79 -2.22 7.32
C CYS A 75 -0.54 -2.90 6.96
N LEU A 76 -1.01 -2.79 5.71
CA LEU A 76 -2.26 -3.43 5.27
C LEU A 76 -2.09 -4.94 5.20
N GLU A 77 -0.98 -5.42 4.62
CA GLU A 77 -0.63 -6.84 4.60
C GLU A 77 -0.43 -7.39 6.02
N GLN A 78 0.32 -6.69 6.87
CA GLN A 78 0.58 -7.12 8.25
C GLN A 78 -0.73 -7.20 9.06
N ALA A 79 -1.60 -6.19 8.96
CA ALA A 79 -2.90 -6.20 9.62
C ALA A 79 -3.78 -7.36 9.11
N PHE A 80 -3.77 -7.64 7.80
CA PHE A 80 -4.48 -8.79 7.23
C PHE A 80 -3.97 -10.11 7.82
N LEU A 81 -2.65 -10.32 7.84
CA LEU A 81 -2.01 -11.55 8.33
C LEU A 81 -2.23 -11.78 9.83
N GLY A 82 -2.36 -10.70 10.61
CA GLY A 82 -2.63 -10.71 12.04
C GLY A 82 -4.08 -10.99 12.44
N ARG A 83 -5.03 -11.02 11.50
CA ARG A 83 -6.46 -11.30 11.80
C ARG A 83 -6.66 -12.73 12.31
N ASN A 84 -7.48 -12.88 13.35
CA ASN A 84 -7.94 -14.17 13.86
C ASN A 84 -9.46 -14.12 14.17
N PRO A 85 -10.32 -14.84 13.41
CA PRO A 85 -9.97 -15.68 12.27
C PRO A 85 -9.52 -14.85 11.06
N ARG A 86 -8.64 -15.44 10.22
CA ARG A 86 -8.28 -14.83 8.94
C ARG A 86 -9.52 -14.80 8.04
N ARG A 87 -9.87 -13.61 7.56
CA ARG A 87 -10.88 -13.42 6.53
C ARG A 87 -10.22 -13.58 5.16
N PRO A 88 -10.92 -14.10 4.14
CA PRO A 88 -10.40 -14.07 2.79
C PRO A 88 -10.17 -12.63 2.33
N GLY A 89 -9.23 -12.44 1.41
CA GLY A 89 -9.10 -11.19 0.66
C GLY A 89 -10.38 -10.86 -0.13
N PRO A 90 -10.46 -9.67 -0.72
CA PRO A 90 -11.65 -9.23 -1.45
C PRO A 90 -11.96 -10.17 -2.63
N PRO A 91 -13.26 -10.42 -2.91
CA PRO A 91 -13.65 -11.23 -4.05
C PRO A 91 -13.14 -10.59 -5.35
N ASN A 92 -12.89 -11.42 -6.37
CA ASN A 92 -12.42 -10.97 -7.70
C ASN A 92 -11.06 -10.28 -7.72
N CYS A 93 -10.22 -10.43 -6.69
CA CYS A 93 -8.85 -9.95 -6.75
C CYS A 93 -8.06 -10.69 -7.86
N PRO A 94 -7.44 -9.98 -8.81
CA PRO A 94 -6.80 -10.59 -9.98
C PRO A 94 -5.38 -11.10 -9.72
N CYS A 95 -4.92 -11.07 -8.46
CA CYS A 95 -3.54 -11.46 -8.12
C CYS A 95 -3.24 -12.95 -8.32
N GLY A 96 -4.26 -13.80 -8.54
CA GLY A 96 -4.12 -15.24 -8.75
C GLY A 96 -3.85 -16.06 -7.48
N LEU A 97 -3.78 -15.42 -6.30
CA LEU A 97 -3.45 -16.09 -5.03
C LEU A 97 -4.66 -16.78 -4.35
N GLY A 98 -5.87 -16.56 -4.84
CA GLY A 98 -7.10 -17.14 -4.28
C GLY A 98 -7.24 -16.85 -2.78
N HIS A 99 -7.42 -17.90 -1.96
CA HIS A 99 -7.52 -17.78 -0.50
C HIS A 99 -6.24 -17.25 0.19
N GLY A 100 -5.11 -17.25 -0.50
CA GLY A 100 -3.85 -16.65 -0.02
C GLY A 100 -3.73 -15.14 -0.30
N CYS A 101 -4.73 -14.52 -0.92
CA CYS A 101 -4.71 -13.08 -1.19
C CYS A 101 -4.74 -12.26 0.10
N THR A 102 -3.75 -11.37 0.27
CA THR A 102 -3.63 -10.42 1.38
C THR A 102 -3.99 -8.98 1.00
N HIS A 103 -4.37 -8.74 -0.26
CA HIS A 103 -4.72 -7.41 -0.75
C HIS A 103 -6.01 -6.89 -0.12
N THR A 104 -6.15 -5.58 -0.12
CA THR A 104 -7.39 -4.87 0.21
C THR A 104 -7.94 -4.16 -1.03
N TRP A 105 -8.94 -3.30 -0.85
CA TRP A 105 -9.50 -2.46 -1.89
C TRP A 105 -9.30 -1.00 -1.49
N THR A 106 -8.37 -0.31 -2.14
CA THR A 106 -8.12 1.12 -1.92
C THR A 106 -8.55 2.01 -3.08
N LYS A 107 -8.91 1.44 -4.24
CA LYS A 107 -9.38 2.21 -5.39
C LYS A 107 -10.53 1.58 -6.15
N LEU A 108 -11.54 2.39 -6.45
CA LEU A 108 -12.67 2.06 -7.29
C LEU A 108 -12.41 2.49 -8.75
N ASP A 109 -12.12 1.53 -9.63
CA ASP A 109 -12.16 1.82 -11.06
C ASP A 109 -13.61 1.77 -11.57
N SER A 110 -14.16 2.90 -12.02
CA SER A 110 -15.50 2.99 -12.60
C SER A 110 -15.75 2.05 -13.79
N LYS A 111 -14.70 1.66 -14.54
CA LYS A 111 -14.79 0.73 -15.67
C LYS A 111 -14.81 -0.73 -15.21
N HIS A 112 -14.20 -1.00 -14.06
CA HIS A 112 -14.09 -2.32 -13.46
C HIS A 112 -14.50 -2.29 -11.98
N PRO A 113 -15.75 -1.90 -11.66
CA PRO A 113 -16.16 -1.54 -10.30
C PRO A 113 -16.22 -2.72 -9.32
N THR A 114 -16.01 -3.94 -9.81
CA THR A 114 -15.96 -5.17 -9.01
C THR A 114 -14.54 -5.67 -8.78
N VAL A 115 -13.53 -5.02 -9.36
CA VAL A 115 -12.12 -5.39 -9.19
C VAL A 115 -11.56 -4.59 -8.01
N PRO A 116 -11.05 -5.26 -6.97
CA PRO A 116 -10.61 -4.59 -5.76
C PRO A 116 -9.19 -4.06 -5.91
N TYR A 117 -8.99 -3.01 -6.72
CA TYR A 117 -7.65 -2.45 -6.93
C TYR A 117 -7.06 -1.87 -5.65
N GLN A 118 -5.76 -2.11 -5.45
CA GLN A 118 -4.98 -1.51 -4.38
C GLN A 118 -3.79 -0.73 -4.95
N ASP A 119 -3.80 0.59 -4.80
CA ASP A 119 -2.69 1.49 -5.11
C ASP A 119 -2.38 2.56 -4.05
N ASP A 120 -3.24 2.72 -3.05
CA ASP A 120 -2.85 3.38 -1.78
C ASP A 120 -2.21 2.42 -0.77
N TYR A 121 -1.21 2.93 -0.04
CA TYR A 121 -0.45 2.13 0.94
C TYR A 121 -0.10 2.90 2.21
N LEU A 122 0.20 2.13 3.26
CA LEU A 122 0.88 2.58 4.47
C LEU A 122 2.01 1.57 4.78
N PHE A 123 3.25 2.05 4.80
CA PHE A 123 4.44 1.30 5.13
C PHE A 123 5.11 1.89 6.37
N ALA A 124 5.48 1.05 7.35
CA ALA A 124 6.07 1.50 8.61
C ALA A 124 7.48 0.95 8.81
N SER A 125 8.36 1.72 9.45
CA SER A 125 9.64 1.20 9.94
C SER A 125 9.41 0.07 10.95
N PRO A 126 10.38 -0.86 11.15
CA PRO A 126 10.17 -2.02 12.02
C PRO A 126 9.67 -1.66 13.42
N ALA A 127 10.29 -0.67 14.08
CA ALA A 127 9.91 -0.26 15.43
C ALA A 127 8.55 0.47 15.51
N LEU A 128 8.03 0.98 14.40
CA LEU A 128 6.65 1.51 14.33
C LEU A 128 5.66 0.39 13.99
N ALA A 129 6.04 -0.51 13.08
CA ALA A 129 5.24 -1.68 12.69
C ALA A 129 4.99 -2.64 13.86
N GLU A 130 5.92 -2.77 14.80
CA GLU A 130 5.74 -3.50 16.07
C GLU A 130 4.62 -2.93 16.95
N ARG A 131 4.28 -1.65 16.77
CA ARG A 131 3.22 -0.95 17.52
C ARG A 131 1.89 -0.92 16.76
N LEU A 132 1.81 -1.56 15.59
CA LEU A 132 0.61 -1.54 14.76
C LEU A 132 -0.53 -2.27 15.48
N VAL A 133 -1.59 -1.53 15.82
CA VAL A 133 -2.81 -2.05 16.43
C VAL A 133 -3.78 -2.52 15.34
N SER A 134 -3.97 -1.68 14.31
CA SER A 134 -4.85 -1.98 13.18
C SER A 134 -4.40 -1.24 11.93
N CYS A 135 -4.71 -1.81 10.76
CA CYS A 135 -4.65 -1.11 9.48
C CYS A 135 -5.77 -1.62 8.57
N GLU A 136 -6.53 -0.71 7.96
CA GLU A 136 -7.61 -1.05 7.05
C GLU A 136 -7.85 0.04 6.01
N ALA A 137 -8.36 -0.35 4.84
CA ALA A 137 -9.00 0.57 3.92
C ALA A 137 -10.46 0.75 4.35
N LEU A 138 -10.89 2.00 4.53
CA LEU A 138 -12.25 2.29 4.95
C LEU A 138 -13.24 1.94 3.83
N ALA A 139 -14.31 1.24 4.21
CA ALA A 139 -15.34 0.83 3.27
C ALA A 139 -16.20 2.02 2.82
N HIS A 140 -16.84 1.82 1.67
CA HIS A 140 -17.79 2.74 1.11
C HIS A 140 -19.19 2.53 1.73
N ASP A 141 -19.56 3.32 2.72
CA ASP A 141 -20.93 3.36 3.26
C ASP A 141 -21.75 4.55 2.72
N VAL A 142 -21.17 5.43 1.89
CA VAL A 142 -21.86 6.64 1.39
C VAL A 142 -21.58 6.90 -0.10
N TRP A 143 -22.51 6.49 -0.99
CA TRP A 143 -22.50 6.94 -2.40
C TRP A 143 -23.29 8.25 -2.52
N PRO A 144 -22.80 9.24 -3.29
CA PRO A 144 -21.52 9.27 -3.99
C PRO A 144 -20.33 9.62 -3.09
N SER A 145 -19.23 8.86 -3.21
CA SER A 145 -17.95 9.26 -2.63
C SER A 145 -17.37 10.42 -3.46
N PRO A 146 -16.77 11.44 -2.82
CA PRO A 146 -16.08 12.52 -3.55
C PRO A 146 -14.77 12.07 -4.22
N SER A 147 -14.32 10.83 -3.96
CA SER A 147 -13.09 10.23 -4.48
C SER A 147 -13.32 8.80 -4.93
N ASP A 148 -12.59 8.35 -5.95
CA ASP A 148 -12.45 6.94 -6.32
C ASP A 148 -11.44 6.18 -5.43
N HIS A 149 -10.69 6.87 -4.57
CA HIS A 149 -9.81 6.26 -3.59
C HIS A 149 -10.45 6.14 -2.19
N TYR A 150 -10.15 5.04 -1.51
CA TYR A 150 -10.59 4.73 -0.16
C TYR A 150 -9.45 4.98 0.84
N PRO A 151 -9.68 5.73 1.93
CA PRO A 151 -8.66 6.01 2.91
C PRO A 151 -8.09 4.73 3.54
N ALA A 152 -6.76 4.56 3.48
CA ALA A 152 -6.04 3.62 4.32
C ALA A 152 -5.78 4.27 5.68
N VAL A 153 -6.18 3.61 6.77
CA VAL A 153 -6.04 4.11 8.14
C VAL A 153 -5.29 3.09 8.97
N ALA A 154 -4.20 3.54 9.62
CA ALA A 154 -3.45 2.74 10.58
C ALA A 154 -3.52 3.36 11.97
N THR A 155 -3.68 2.52 12.99
CA THR A 155 -3.61 2.90 14.41
C THR A 155 -2.39 2.26 15.05
N PHE A 156 -1.64 3.02 15.84
CA PHE A 156 -0.43 2.57 16.53
C PHE A 156 -0.54 2.81 18.04
N GLU A 157 0.09 1.94 18.84
CA GLU A 157 0.30 2.20 20.26
C GLU A 157 1.27 3.38 20.46
N SER A 158 1.03 4.17 21.52
CA SER A 158 1.85 5.32 21.92
C SER A 158 3.25 4.93 22.39
#